data_AF-A0A842IRJ5-F1
#
_entry.id   AF-A0A842IRJ5-F1
#
_cell.length_a   1.000
_cell.length_b   1.000
_cell.length_c   1.000
_cell.angle_alpha   90.00
_cell.angle_beta   90.00
_cell.angle_gamma   90.00
#
_symmetry.space_group_name_H-M   'P 1'
#
loop_
_entity.id
_entity.type
_entity.pdbx_description
1 polymer ?
#
loop_
_entity_poly.entity_id
_entity_poly.type
_entity_poly.pdbx_seq_one_letter_code
_entity_poly.pdbx_strand_id
1 'polypeptide(L)' 'MLKIYIVGITILLIAILANGLVIKLGIKSWYDFISLLSNDGSLGFNKLSIIDYLWLFIGYPFVLGFGYWIGDKIYHQIFT' A
#
# COMPACT_ATOMS: atom_id res chain seq x y z
N MET A 1 18.10 -5.85 13.99
CA MET A 1 17.88 -4.47 13.51
C MET A 1 18.05 -4.33 12.00
N LEU A 2 19.17 -4.78 11.40
CA LEU A 2 19.38 -4.72 9.94
C LEU A 2 18.27 -5.40 9.12
N LYS A 3 17.77 -6.56 9.57
CA LYS A 3 16.62 -7.25 8.96
C LYS A 3 15.39 -6.34 8.81
N ILE A 4 15.02 -5.66 9.90
CA ILE A 4 13.85 -4.78 9.93
C ILE A 4 14.05 -3.60 8.97
N TYR A 5 15.27 -3.05 8.90
CA TYR A 5 15.58 -1.96 7.98
C TYR A 5 15.44 -2.37 6.51
N ILE A 6 15.99 -3.54 6.12
CA ILE A 6 15.88 -4.07 4.76
C ILE A 6 14.42 -4.34 4.39
N VAL A 7 13.68 -5.00 5.27
CA VAL A 7 12.25 -5.26 5.10
C VAL A 7 11.47 -3.95 4.95
N GLY A 8 11.75 -2.95 5.79
CA GLY A 8 11.13 -1.63 5.70
C GLY A 8 11.38 -0.94 4.36
N ILE A 9 12.61 -0.99 3.84
CA ILE A 9 12.93 -0.47 2.50
C ILE A 9 12.15 -1.21 1.42
N THR A 10 12.07 -2.53 1.49
CA THR A 10 11.32 -3.30 0.49
C THR A 10 9.84 -2.96 0.50
N ILE A 11 9.22 -2.86 1.68
CA ILE A 11 7.82 -2.43 1.82
C ILE A 11 7.64 -1.03 1.24
N LEU A 12 8.55 -0.09 1.52
CA LEU A 12 8.50 1.27 0.98
C LEU A 12 8.54 1.28 -0.56
N LEU A 13 9.46 0.53 -1.17
CA LEU A 13 9.55 0.44 -2.63
C LEU A 13 8.27 -0.13 -3.24
N ILE A 14 7.74 -1.21 -2.65
CA ILE A 14 6.48 -1.80 -3.10
C ILE A 14 5.30 -0.84 -2.92
N ALA A 15 5.24 -0.08 -1.82
CA ALA A 15 4.21 0.92 -1.58
C ALA A 15 4.20 2.02 -2.66
N ILE A 16 5.39 2.52 -3.03
CA ILE A 16 5.54 3.53 -4.10
C ILE A 16 5.06 2.97 -5.44
N LEU A 17 5.47 1.74 -5.79
CA LEU A 17 5.04 1.09 -7.03
C LEU A 17 3.52 0.86 -7.05
N ALA A 18 2.96 0.35 -5.94
CA ALA A 18 1.53 0.10 -5.81
C ALA A 18 0.73 1.39 -6.00
N ASN A 19 1.10 2.47 -5.30
CA ASN A 19 0.42 3.76 -5.45
C ASN A 19 0.50 4.28 -6.89
N GLY A 20 1.65 4.17 -7.55
CA GLY A 20 1.80 4.56 -8.95
C GLY A 20 0.93 3.75 -9.93
N LEU A 21 0.77 2.44 -9.70
CA LEU A 21 -0.07 1.57 -10.53
C LEU A 21 -1.55 1.88 -10.37
N VAL A 22 -2.00 2.07 -9.13
CA VAL A 22 -3.41 2.28 -8.77
C VAL A 22 -3.93 3.60 -9.33
N ILE A 23 -3.11 4.65 -9.28
CA ILE A 23 -3.42 5.94 -9.91
C ILE A 23 -3.63 5.78 -11.43
N LYS A 24 -2.80 4.96 -12.10
CA LYS A 24 -2.96 4.68 -13.54
C LYS A 24 -4.22 3.86 -13.86
N LEU A 25 -4.66 3.02 -12.92
CA LEU A 25 -5.87 2.22 -13.04
C LEU A 25 -7.14 3.00 -12.68
N GLY A 26 -7.01 4.27 -12.25
CA GLY A 26 -8.14 5.10 -11.84
C GLY A 26 -8.75 4.72 -10.49
N ILE A 27 -8.09 3.83 -9.74
CA ILE A 27 -8.50 3.40 -8.40
C ILE A 27 -7.96 4.43 -7.39
N LYS A 28 -8.67 4.64 -6.27
CA LYS A 28 -8.26 5.59 -5.24
C LYS A 28 -7.12 5.05 -4.38
N SER A 29 -6.10 5.87 -4.16
CA SER A 29 -5.02 5.60 -3.22
C SER A 29 -5.42 5.98 -1.78
N TRP A 30 -4.60 5.58 -0.80
CA TRP A 30 -4.78 6.00 0.58
C TRP A 30 -4.70 7.53 0.75
N TYR A 31 -3.91 8.22 -0.08
CA TYR A 31 -3.85 9.68 -0.09
C TYR A 31 -5.17 10.30 -0.56
N ASP A 32 -5.76 9.75 -1.61
CA ASP A 32 -7.06 10.21 -2.10
C ASP A 32 -8.17 9.96 -1.08
N PHE A 33 -8.14 8.79 -0.43
CA PHE A 33 -9.09 8.43 0.62
C PHE A 33 -9.02 9.40 1.80
N ILE A 34 -7.82 9.68 2.31
CA ILE A 34 -7.62 10.62 3.43
C ILE A 34 -8.01 12.04 3.01
N SER A 35 -7.69 12.45 1.79
CA SER A 35 -8.07 13.77 1.26
C SER A 35 -9.60 13.92 1.17
N LEU A 36 -10.31 12.92 0.66
CA LEU A 36 -11.77 12.90 0.62
C LEU A 36 -12.37 12.95 2.03
N LEU A 37 -11.82 12.20 2.97
CA LEU A 37 -12.29 12.20 4.36
C LEU A 37 -12.05 13.55 5.02
N SER A 38 -10.92 14.21 4.74
CA SER A 38 -10.58 15.52 5.29
C SER A 38 -11.43 16.65 4.72
N ASN A 39 -11.81 16.57 3.44
CA ASN A 39 -12.52 17.65 2.75
C ASN A 39 -14.05 17.50 2.81
N ASP A 40 -14.56 16.28 2.63
CA ASP A 40 -16.01 16.00 2.54
C ASP A 40 -16.56 15.30 3.80
N GLY A 41 -15.71 14.97 4.78
CA GLY A 41 -16.12 14.25 5.98
C GLY A 41 -16.80 12.91 5.64
N SER A 42 -17.92 12.62 6.31
CA SER A 42 -18.69 11.39 6.10
C SER A 42 -19.35 11.29 4.72
N LEU A 43 -19.51 12.40 3.99
CA LEU A 43 -20.05 12.39 2.62
C LEU A 43 -19.03 11.86 1.60
N GLY A 44 -17.74 11.90 1.93
CA GLY A 44 -16.66 11.38 1.09
C GLY A 44 -16.74 9.86 0.86
N PHE A 45 -17.31 9.11 1.81
CA PHE A 45 -17.50 7.65 1.69
C PHE A 45 -18.44 7.28 0.54
N ASN A 46 -19.45 8.11 0.24
CA ASN A 46 -20.38 7.88 -0.87
C ASN A 46 -19.73 8.08 -2.25
N LYS A 47 -18.52 8.68 -2.31
CA LYS A 47 -17.77 8.90 -3.55
C LYS A 47 -16.80 7.74 -3.86
N LEU A 48 -16.69 6.74 -2.99
CA LEU A 48 -15.81 5.59 -3.15
C LEU A 48 -16.58 4.41 -3.72
N SER A 49 -15.99 3.75 -4.70
CA SER A 49 -16.54 2.50 -5.25
C SER A 49 -16.22 1.32 -4.33
N ILE A 50 -16.97 0.22 -4.48
CA ILE A 50 -16.64 -1.06 -3.82
C ILE A 50 -15.19 -1.50 -4.14
N ILE A 51 -14.71 -1.20 -5.35
CA ILE A 51 -13.38 -1.57 -5.80
C ILE A 51 -12.31 -0.78 -5.03
N ASP A 52 -12.58 0.50 -4.73
CA ASP A 52 -11.68 1.33 -3.92
C ASP A 52 -11.57 0.78 -2.49
N TYR A 53 -12.69 0.38 -1.88
CA TYR A 53 -12.66 -0.27 -0.56
C TYR A 53 -11.91 -1.60 -0.58
N LEU A 54 -12.18 -2.44 -1.57
CA LEU A 54 -11.51 -3.72 -1.72
C LEU A 54 -10.00 -3.52 -1.89
N TRP A 55 -9.61 -2.53 -2.69
CA TRP A 55 -8.22 -2.16 -2.86
C TRP A 55 -7.60 -1.63 -1.56
N LEU A 56 -8.19 -0.64 -0.90
CA LEU A 56 -7.59 0.02 0.26
C LEU A 56 -7.43 -0.92 1.46
N PHE A 57 -8.42 -1.77 1.72
CA PHE A 57 -8.47 -2.60 2.93
C PHE A 57 -8.01 -4.04 2.74
N ILE A 58 -8.01 -4.57 1.51
CA ILE A 58 -7.57 -5.94 1.22
C ILE A 58 -6.38 -5.95 0.26
N GLY A 59 -6.51 -5.33 -0.91
CA GLY A 59 -5.47 -5.33 -1.94
C GLY A 59 -4.16 -4.69 -1.47
N TYR A 60 -4.23 -3.51 -0.86
CA TYR A 60 -3.07 -2.73 -0.45
C TYR A 60 -2.31 -3.40 0.71
N PRO A 61 -2.96 -3.86 1.81
CA PRO A 61 -2.27 -4.66 2.83
C PRO A 61 -1.63 -5.94 2.28
N PHE A 62 -2.30 -6.62 1.33
CA PHE A 62 -1.75 -7.81 0.70
C PHE A 62 -0.47 -7.50 -0.10
N VAL A 63 -0.49 -6.42 -0.89
CA VAL A 63 0.68 -5.96 -1.66
C VAL A 63 1.83 -5.53 -0.74
N LEU A 64 1.56 -4.84 0.36
CA LEU A 64 2.59 -4.51 1.35
C LEU A 64 3.14 -5.76 2.06
N GLY A 65 2.27 -6.74 2.37
CA GLY A 65 2.67 -8.05 2.89
C GLY A 65 3.61 -8.79 1.94
N PHE A 66 3.40 -8.66 0.63
CA PHE A 66 4.33 -9.17 -0.38
C PHE A 66 5.69 -8.44 -0.32
N GLY A 67 5.70 -7.13 -0.09
CA GLY A 67 6.92 -6.37 0.18
C GLY A 67 7.68 -6.85 1.42
N TYR A 68 6.96 -7.20 2.49
CA TYR A 68 7.56 -7.84 3.66
C TYR A 68 8.22 -9.18 3.28
N TRP A 69 7.49 -10.05 2.60
CA TRP A 69 7.97 -11.38 2.21
C TRP A 69 9.22 -11.32 1.33
N ILE A 70 9.26 -10.39 0.37
CA ILE A 70 10.46 -10.14 -0.44
C ILE A 70 11.62 -9.66 0.44
N GLY A 71 11.38 -8.69 1.32
CA GLY A 71 12.44 -8.14 2.17
C GLY A 71 13.02 -9.19 3.13
N ASP A 72 12.17 -10.06 3.67
CA ASP A 72 12.57 -11.19 4.51
C ASP A 72 13.43 -12.19 3.73
N LYS A 73 13.01 -12.54 2.50
CA LYS A 73 13.78 -13.38 1.58
C LYS A 73 15.15 -12.79 1.24
N ILE A 74 15.21 -11.48 0.91
CA ILE A 74 16.46 -10.79 0.59
C ILE A 74 17.41 -10.84 1.79
N TYR A 75 16.92 -10.54 3.00
CA TYR A 75 17.75 -10.61 4.20
C TYR A 75 18.33 -12.01 4.40
N HIS A 76 17.49 -13.04 4.30
CA HIS A 76 17.94 -14.42 4.48
C HIS A 76 18.91 -14.88 3.40
N GLN A 77 18.79 -14.43 2.15
CA GLN A 77 19.74 -14.80 1.08
C GLN A 77 21.12 -14.15 1.24
N ILE A 78 21.21 -12.98 1.88
CA ILE A 78 22.46 -12.22 2.01
C ILE A 78 23.19 -12.55 3.31
N PHE A 79 22.47 -12.79 4.40
CA PHE A 79 23.03 -12.84 5.76
C PHE A 79 22.82 -14.18 6.48
N THR A 80 22.17 -15.17 5.89
CA THR A 80 21.94 -16.50 6.48
C THR A 80 22.36 -17.60 5.51
#